data_AF-A0AB73RAE6-F1
#
_entry.id   AF-A0AB73RAE6-F1
#
_cell.length_a   1.000
_cell.length_b   1.000
_cell.length_c   1.000
_cell.angle_alpha   90.00
_cell.angle_beta   90.00
_cell.angle_gamma   90.00
#
_symmetry.space_group_name_H-M   'P 1'
#
loop_
_entity.id
_entity.type
_entity.pdbx_description
1 polymer ?
#
loop_
_entity_poly.entity_id
_entity_poly.type
_entity_poly.pdbx_seq_one_letter_code
_entity_poly.pdbx_strand_id
1 'polypeptide(L)'
;TLNALEGLLQTMGYMHDVFELKAEQFDHVIKMGRTHLQDAVPIRLGQEFKAYSRVLERDMKRIKQSRQHLYEVNMGATAVGTGLNAD
;
A
#
# COMPACT_ATOMS: atom_id res chain seq x y z
N THR A 1 15.40 -5.67 -6.25
CA THR A 1 14.22 -5.90 -5.39
C THR A 1 13.95 -4.73 -4.46
N LEU A 2 14.90 -4.30 -3.61
CA LEU A 2 14.72 -3.13 -2.73
C LEU A 2 14.39 -1.84 -3.50
N ASN A 3 15.13 -1.53 -4.57
CA ASN A 3 14.85 -0.35 -5.41
C ASN A 3 13.45 -0.39 -6.05
N ALA A 4 12.99 -1.58 -6.46
CA ALA A 4 11.64 -1.75 -7.03
C ALA A 4 10.55 -1.54 -5.96
N LEU A 5 10.81 -1.99 -4.72
CA LEU A 5 9.92 -1.77 -3.59
C LEU A 5 9.83 -0.28 -3.23
N GLU A 6 10.94 0.46 -3.31
CA GLU A 6 10.95 1.91 -3.11
C GLU A 6 10.13 2.65 -4.17
N GLY A 7 10.33 2.33 -5.45
CA GLY A 7 9.52 2.90 -6.54
C GLY A 7 8.04 2.57 -6.41
N LEU A 8 7.70 1.36 -5.98
CA LEU A 8 6.32 0.96 -5.69
C LEU A 8 5.72 1.79 -4.54
N LEU A 9 6.43 1.93 -3.41
CA LEU A 9 5.97 2.71 -2.27
C LEU A 9 5.78 4.19 -2.62
N GLN A 10 6.66 4.76 -3.44
CA GLN A 10 6.50 6.13 -3.92
C GLN A 10 5.24 6.29 -4.78
N THR A 11 5.00 5.35 -5.69
CA THR A 11 3.82 5.35 -6.56
C THR A 11 2.53 5.17 -5.77
N MET A 12 2.52 4.25 -4.79
CA MET A 12 1.40 4.06 -3.88
C MET A 12 1.15 5.28 -2.99
N GLY A 13 2.20 5.98 -2.57
CA GLY A 13 2.07 7.24 -1.82
C GLY A 13 1.39 8.33 -2.65
N TYR A 14 1.82 8.51 -3.89
CA TYR A 14 1.15 9.43 -4.82
C TYR A 14 -0.33 9.05 -5.04
N MET A 15 -0.61 7.76 -5.25
CA MET A 15 -1.98 7.28 -5.40
C MET A 15 -2.82 7.57 -4.14
N HIS A 16 -2.29 7.30 -2.94
CA HIS A 16 -2.92 7.60 -1.66
C HIS A 16 -3.31 9.08 -1.56
N ASP A 17 -2.38 9.98 -1.86
CA ASP A 17 -2.60 11.42 -1.76
C ASP A 17 -3.67 11.91 -2.75
N VAL A 18 -3.71 11.33 -3.94
CA VAL A 18 -4.79 11.60 -4.91
C VAL A 18 -6.14 11.11 -4.39
N PHE A 19 -6.23 9.94 -3.75
CA PHE A 19 -7.48 9.48 -3.14
C PHE A 19 -7.93 10.36 -1.98
N GLU A 20 -7.01 10.85 -1.16
CA GLU A 20 -7.29 11.81 -0.09
C GLU A 20 -7.86 13.13 -0.64
N LEU A 21 -7.19 13.71 -1.64
CA LEU A 21 -7.64 14.94 -2.28
C LEU A 21 -9.02 14.76 -2.94
N LYS A 22 -9.27 13.61 -3.57
CA LYS A 22 -10.59 13.30 -4.14
C LYS A 22 -11.65 13.04 -3.08
N ALA A 23 -11.29 12.49 -1.92
CA ALA A 23 -12.21 12.33 -0.81
C ALA A 23 -12.74 13.69 -0.34
N GLU A 24 -11.87 14.68 -0.18
CA GLU A 24 -12.25 16.06 0.17
C GLU A 24 -13.07 16.71 -0.96
N GLN A 25 -12.61 16.60 -2.21
CA GLN A 25 -13.31 17.16 -3.37
C GLN A 25 -14.76 16.63 -3.48
N PHE A 26 -14.98 15.36 -3.15
CA PHE A 26 -16.29 14.71 -3.27
C PHE A 26 -17.08 14.62 -1.97
N ASP A 27 -16.63 15.26 -0.87
CA ASP A 27 -17.32 15.13 0.41
C ASP A 27 -18.75 15.69 0.38
N HIS A 28 -19.05 16.65 -0.50
CA HIS A 28 -20.40 17.20 -0.67
C HIS A 28 -21.33 16.37 -1.56
N VAL A 29 -20.82 15.35 -2.27
CA VAL A 29 -21.60 14.56 -3.24
C VAL A 29 -22.30 13.41 -2.53
N ILE A 30 -23.63 13.46 -2.44
CA ILE A 30 -24.44 12.38 -1.88
C ILE A 30 -24.78 11.34 -2.97
N LYS A 31 -24.60 10.05 -2.65
CA LYS A 31 -24.94 8.92 -3.53
C LYS A 31 -25.57 7.77 -2.76
N MET A 32 -26.21 6.85 -3.49
CA MET A 32 -26.68 5.60 -2.90
C MET A 32 -25.51 4.65 -2.64
N GLY A 33 -25.36 4.22 -1.39
CA GLY A 33 -24.52 3.09 -1.03
C GLY A 33 -25.16 1.78 -1.51
N ARG A 34 -24.33 0.79 -1.83
CA ARG A 34 -24.79 -0.54 -2.28
C ARG A 34 -24.13 -1.67 -1.51
N THR A 35 -24.92 -2.63 -1.05
CA THR A 35 -24.46 -3.90 -0.49
C THR A 35 -25.09 -5.03 -1.30
N HIS A 36 -24.31 -6.07 -1.66
CA HIS A 36 -24.75 -7.08 -2.63
C HIS A 36 -25.29 -6.50 -3.96
N LEU A 37 -24.77 -5.33 -4.36
CA LEU A 37 -25.25 -4.52 -5.50
C LEU A 37 -26.72 -4.05 -5.39
N GLN A 38 -27.36 -4.22 -4.22
CA GLN A 38 -28.68 -3.69 -3.90
C GLN A 38 -28.55 -2.34 -3.20
N ASP A 39 -29.56 -1.49 -3.34
CA ASP A 39 -29.59 -0.19 -2.68
C ASP A 39 -29.64 -0.36 -1.16
N ALA A 40 -28.75 0.35 -0.47
CA ALA A 40 -28.69 0.38 0.98
C ALA A 40 -29.17 1.74 1.50
N VAL A 41 -28.27 2.60 1.95
CA VAL A 41 -28.57 3.94 2.46
C VAL A 41 -27.71 5.01 1.77
N PRO A 42 -28.13 6.27 1.74
CA PRO A 42 -27.32 7.37 1.22
C PRO A 42 -26.01 7.53 2.01
N ILE A 43 -24.92 7.76 1.28
CA ILE A 43 -23.59 8.07 1.79
C ILE A 43 -22.97 9.22 0.98
N ARG A 44 -21.84 9.76 1.41
CA ARG A 44 -21.08 10.74 0.63
C ARG A 44 -20.01 10.03 -0.19
N LEU A 45 -19.83 10.42 -1.45
CA LEU A 45 -18.80 9.84 -2.32
C LEU A 45 -17.40 10.06 -1.73
N GLY A 46 -17.17 11.19 -1.04
CA GLY A 46 -15.94 11.43 -0.29
C GLY A 46 -15.62 10.34 0.74
N GLN A 47 -16.64 9.76 1.40
CA GLN A 47 -16.44 8.67 2.37
C GLN A 47 -15.92 7.40 1.70
N GLU A 48 -16.39 7.07 0.48
CA GLU A 48 -15.87 5.93 -0.28
C GLU A 48 -14.42 6.16 -0.72
N PHE A 49 -14.10 7.35 -1.23
CA PHE A 49 -12.73 7.68 -1.62
C PHE A 49 -11.75 7.67 -0.43
N LYS A 50 -12.20 8.17 0.74
CA LYS A 50 -11.45 8.07 1.99
C LYS A 50 -11.25 6.61 2.42
N ALA A 51 -12.22 5.73 2.18
CA ALA A 51 -12.05 4.32 2.49
C ALA A 51 -10.95 3.68 1.62
N TYR A 52 -10.85 4.06 0.33
CA TYR A 52 -9.79 3.58 -0.56
C TYR A 52 -8.39 4.03 -0.10
N SER A 53 -8.22 5.31 0.28
CA SER A 53 -6.93 5.80 0.79
C SER A 53 -6.49 5.04 2.05
N ARG A 54 -7.41 4.75 2.97
CA ARG A 54 -7.11 3.96 4.18
C ARG A 54 -6.63 2.54 3.89
N VAL A 55 -7.14 1.91 2.85
CA VAL A 55 -6.64 0.58 2.42
C VAL A 55 -5.22 0.70 1.90
N LEU A 56 -4.94 1.70 1.05
CA LEU A 56 -3.59 1.95 0.53
C LEU A 56 -2.60 2.25 1.67
N GLU A 57 -2.98 3.08 2.65
CA GLU A 57 -2.18 3.38 3.83
C GLU A 57 -1.77 2.09 4.59
N ARG A 58 -2.73 1.20 4.81
CA ARG A 58 -2.51 -0.09 5.47
C ARG A 58 -1.59 -1.01 4.66
N ASP A 59 -1.76 -1.05 3.35
CA ASP A 59 -0.96 -1.93 2.48
C ASP A 59 0.48 -1.41 2.34
N MET A 60 0.67 -0.09 2.22
CA MET A 60 2.00 0.52 2.28
C MET A 60 2.73 0.17 3.59
N LYS A 61 2.03 0.17 4.74
CA LYS A 61 2.61 -0.23 6.03
C LYS A 61 3.11 -1.68 5.99
N ARG A 62 2.33 -2.61 5.44
CA ARG A 62 2.71 -4.02 5.31
C ARG A 62 3.94 -4.21 4.42
N ILE A 63 3.99 -3.51 3.29
CA ILE A 63 5.14 -3.55 2.36
C ILE A 63 6.39 -2.96 3.02
N LYS A 64 6.27 -1.86 3.77
CA LYS A 64 7.39 -1.26 4.53
C LYS A 64 7.93 -2.22 5.59
N GLN A 65 7.09 -3.04 6.20
CA GLN A 65 7.50 -4.05 7.17
C GLN A 65 8.26 -5.20 6.51
N SER A 66 7.77 -5.73 5.38
CA SER A 66 8.45 -6.82 4.68
C SER A 66 9.84 -6.43 4.14
N ARG A 67 10.07 -5.14 3.85
CA ARG A 67 11.37 -4.60 3.47
C ARG A 67 12.49 -4.96 4.44
N GLN A 68 12.22 -5.05 5.74
CA GLN A 68 13.26 -5.32 6.74
C GLN A 68 13.96 -6.66 6.51
N HIS A 69 13.22 -7.69 6.10
CA HIS A 69 13.76 -9.02 5.81
C HIS A 69 14.61 -9.04 4.53
N LEU A 70 14.46 -8.06 3.65
CA LEU A 70 15.23 -7.99 2.41
C LEU A 70 16.62 -7.34 2.59
N TYR A 71 16.90 -6.76 3.76
CA TYR A 71 18.24 -6.26 4.09
C TYR A 71 19.20 -7.37 4.52
N GLU A 72 18.67 -8.51 4.96
CA GLU A 72 19.48 -9.67 5.30
C GLU A 72 20.02 -10.32 4.02
N VAL A 73 21.34 -10.30 3.86
CA VAL A 73 22.04 -10.86 2.71
C VAL A 73 23.08 -11.87 3.19
N ASN A 74 23.12 -13.04 2.56
CA ASN A 74 24.03 -14.14 2.90
C ASN A 74 25.40 -14.00 2.21
N MET A 75 25.90 -12.78 2.05
CA MET A 75 27.20 -12.55 1.41
C MET A 75 28.32 -13.17 2.26
N GLY A 76 29.24 -13.91 1.63
CA GLY A 76 30.29 -14.65 2.33
C GLY A 76 29.88 -16.04 2.84
N ALA A 77 28.61 -16.45 2.68
CA ALA A 77 28.16 -17.78 3.08
C ALA A 77 28.69 -18.92 2.16
N THR A 78 29.30 -18.57 1.03
CA THR A 78 29.86 -19.46 -0.02
C THR A 78 28.82 -20.45 -0.57
N ALA A 79 29.25 -21.61 -1.09
CA ALA A 79 28.41 -22.47 -1.92
C ALA A 79 27.21 -23.10 -1.19
N VAL A 80 27.35 -23.39 0.11
CA VAL A 80 26.34 -24.13 0.90
C VAL A 80 26.04 -23.50 2.26
N GLY A 81 26.55 -22.30 2.53
CA GLY A 81 26.32 -21.61 3.80
C GLY A 81 27.39 -21.81 4.87
N THR A 82 28.45 -22.57 4.59
CA THR A 82 29.52 -22.87 5.56
C THR A 82 30.61 -21.81 5.64
N GLY A 83 30.64 -20.84 4.73
CA GLY A 83 31.71 -19.84 4.67
C GLY A 83 33.04 -20.38 4.16
N LEU A 84 33.09 -21.62 3.65
CA LEU A 84 34.35 -22.25 3.21
C LEU A 84 34.96 -21.48 2.03
N ASN A 85 36.20 -21.00 2.20
CA ASN A 85 36.94 -20.17 1.25
C ASN A 85 36.37 -18.75 1.04
N ALA A 86 35.58 -18.23 1.98
CA ALA A 86 35.40 -16.78 2.08
C ALA A 86 36.57 -16.18 2.87
N ASP A 87 37.20 -15.14 2.33
CA ASP A 87 38.22 -14.33 3.00
C ASP A 87 37.62 -13.43 4.10
#